data_AF-A0A182N3A0-F1
#
_entry.id   AF-A0A182N3A0-F1
#
_cell.length_a   1.000
_cell.length_b   1.000
_cell.length_c   1.000
_cell.angle_alpha   90.00
_cell.angle_beta   90.00
_cell.angle_gamma   90.00
#
_symmetry.space_group_name_H-M   'P 1'
#
loop_
_entity.id
_entity.type
_entity.pdbx_description
1 polymer ?
#
loop_
_entity_poly.entity_id
_entity_poly.type
_entity_poly.pdbx_seq_one_letter_code
_entity_poly.pdbx_strand_id
1 'polypeptide(L)'
;MYFLLIFRVFKKSSSNGKITVYLGKRDFVDHITHVDPIDGVVLIDPDYVKDRKVFGHVLAAFRYGREDLDVLGLTFRKDLYLASEQVGSYGHVRV
;
A
#
# COMPACT_ATOMS: atom_id res chain seq x y z
N MET A 1 27.32 -4.77 23.86
CA MET A 1 27.02 -3.48 23.20
C MET A 1 25.97 -3.76 22.12
N TYR A 2 24.70 -3.85 22.53
CA TYR A 2 23.60 -4.15 21.61
C TYR A 2 23.24 -2.87 20.87
N PHE A 3 23.69 -2.73 19.63
CA PHE A 3 23.16 -1.72 18.73
C PHE A 3 21.70 -2.12 18.44
N LEU A 4 20.78 -1.51 19.20
CA LEU A 4 19.35 -1.63 18.98
C LEU A 4 19.07 -1.01 17.60
N LEU A 5 19.06 -1.83 16.55
CA LEU A 5 18.58 -1.43 15.23
C LEU A 5 17.10 -1.10 15.38
N ILE A 6 16.81 0.17 15.64
CA ILE A 6 15.44 0.69 15.59
C ILE A 6 15.09 0.73 14.10
N PHE A 7 14.56 -0.38 13.57
CA PHE A 7 13.97 -0.38 12.24
C PHE A 7 12.71 0.48 12.28
N ARG A 8 12.75 1.61 11.57
CA ARG A 8 11.62 2.52 11.47
C ARG A 8 10.52 1.88 10.62
N VAL A 9 9.42 1.51 11.27
CA VAL A 9 8.22 1.00 10.59
C VAL A 9 7.29 2.16 10.24
N PHE A 10 6.77 2.14 9.02
CA PHE A 10 5.76 3.08 8.55
C PHE A 10 4.38 2.47 8.74
N LYS A 11 3.41 3.25 9.21
CA LYS A 11 2.03 2.79 9.34
C LYS A 11 1.04 3.83 8.84
N LYS A 12 -0.08 3.36 8.28
CA LYS A 12 -1.22 4.20 7.93
C LYS A 12 -2.51 3.46 8.23
N SER A 13 -3.38 4.10 8.98
CA SER A 13 -4.70 3.57 9.33
C SER A 13 -5.78 4.12 8.40
N SER A 14 -6.83 3.34 8.18
CA SER A 14 -8.07 3.79 7.57
C SER A 14 -8.70 4.92 8.38
N SER A 15 -9.59 5.70 7.78
CA SER A 15 -10.28 6.82 8.43
C SER A 15 -11.06 6.42 9.69
N ASN A 16 -11.56 5.18 9.74
CA ASN A 16 -12.25 4.60 10.89
C ASN A 16 -11.34 3.80 11.84
N GLY A 17 -10.04 3.70 11.55
CA GLY A 17 -9.04 2.97 12.34
C GLY A 17 -9.13 1.45 12.29
N LYS A 18 -10.05 0.87 11.51
CA LYS A 18 -10.34 -0.58 11.49
C LYS A 18 -9.39 -1.41 10.63
N ILE A 19 -8.62 -0.76 9.76
CA ILE A 19 -7.60 -1.41 8.93
C ILE A 19 -6.34 -0.55 9.03
N THR A 20 -5.20 -1.16 9.36
CA THR A 20 -3.92 -0.46 9.42
C THR A 20 -2.86 -1.23 8.65
N VAL A 21 -2.21 -0.57 7.70
CA VAL A 21 -1.10 -1.13 6.93
C VAL A 21 0.22 -0.73 7.59
N TYR A 22 1.16 -1.67 7.66
CA TYR A 22 2.52 -1.46 8.12
C TYR A 22 3.50 -1.86 7.03
N LEU A 23 4.48 -1.00 6.75
CA LEU A 23 5.56 -1.25 5.79
C LEU A 23 6.91 -1.04 6.46
N GLY A 24 7.88 -1.89 6.13
CA GLY A 24 9.27 -1.74 6.60
C GLY A 24 10.02 -0.59 5.92
N LYS A 25 9.63 -0.24 4.68
CA LYS A 25 10.23 0.83 3.88
C LYS A 25 9.20 1.45 2.93
N ARG A 26 9.54 2.59 2.32
CA ARG A 26 8.71 3.30 1.32
C ARG A 26 9.41 3.54 -0.01
N ASP A 27 10.72 3.36 -0.03
CA ASP A 27 11.56 3.49 -1.21
C ASP A 27 11.91 2.06 -1.67
N PHE A 28 11.59 1.74 -2.91
CA PHE A 28 11.80 0.43 -3.53
C PHE A 28 12.73 0.61 -4.72
N VAL A 29 13.88 -0.06 -4.69
CA VAL A 29 14.92 0.10 -5.71
C VAL A 29 14.62 -0.86 -6.87
N ASP A 30 14.74 -0.35 -8.09
CA ASP A 30 14.74 -1.15 -9.32
C ASP A 30 16.19 -1.52 -9.68
N HIS A 31 16.46 -2.82 -9.77
CA HIS A 31 17.78 -3.39 -10.06
C HIS A 31 17.91 -3.87 -11.51
N ILE A 32 17.07 -3.37 -12.44
CA ILE A 32 16.98 -3.72 -13.87
C ILE A 32 16.43 -5.14 -14.11
N THR A 33 16.89 -6.11 -13.33
CA THR A 33 16.48 -7.53 -13.40
C THR A 33 15.29 -7.85 -12.50
N HIS A 34 15.16 -7.11 -11.40
CA HIS A 34 14.10 -7.27 -10.42
C HIS A 34 13.91 -5.96 -9.65
N VAL A 35 12.77 -5.83 -8.98
CA VAL A 35 12.47 -4.72 -8.08
C VAL A 35 12.43 -5.25 -6.65
N ASP A 36 12.88 -4.43 -5.70
CA ASP A 36 12.69 -4.70 -4.29
C ASP A 36 11.21 -5.01 -3.97
N PRO A 37 10.89 -6.13 -3.27
CA PRO A 37 9.51 -6.48 -2.99
C PRO A 37 8.85 -5.49 -2.02
N ILE A 38 7.55 -5.31 -2.18
CA ILE A 38 6.71 -4.55 -1.25
C ILE A 38 6.23 -5.48 -0.15
N ASP A 39 7.03 -5.60 0.90
CA ASP A 39 6.72 -6.41 2.08
C ASP A 39 6.04 -5.57 3.19
N GLY A 40 4.91 -6.06 3.67
CA GLY A 40 4.10 -5.41 4.68
C GLY A 40 3.17 -6.34 5.45
N VAL A 41 2.55 -5.80 6.50
CA VAL A 41 1.49 -6.48 7.24
C VAL A 41 0.27 -5.58 7.36
N VAL A 42 -0.92 -6.18 7.30
CA VAL A 42 -2.18 -5.47 7.47
C VAL A 42 -2.86 -5.97 8.74
N LEU A 43 -3.05 -5.07 9.70
CA LEU A 43 -3.88 -5.29 10.86
C LEU A 43 -5.34 -5.02 10.49
N ILE A 44 -6.18 -6.00 10.72
CA ILE A 44 -7.59 -5.99 10.34
C ILE A 44 -8.43 -6.22 11.60
N ASP A 45 -9.37 -5.33 11.89
CA ASP A 45 -10.37 -5.54 12.93
C ASP A 45 -11.38 -6.61 12.48
N PRO A 46 -11.47 -7.77 13.17
CA PRO A 46 -12.34 -8.87 12.76
C PRO A 46 -13.83 -8.51 12.85
N ASP A 47 -14.23 -7.68 13.84
CA ASP A 47 -15.62 -7.24 14.02
C ASP A 47 -16.05 -6.27 12.92
N TYR A 48 -15.08 -5.55 12.33
CA TYR A 48 -15.33 -4.73 11.17
C TYR A 48 -15.49 -5.59 9.91
N VAL A 49 -14.54 -6.47 9.62
CA VAL A 49 -14.50 -7.15 8.32
C VAL A 49 -15.65 -8.14 8.14
N LYS A 50 -15.99 -8.95 9.16
CA LYS A 50 -17.05 -9.98 9.07
C LYS A 50 -16.90 -10.80 7.77
N ASP A 51 -17.91 -10.79 6.91
CA ASP A 51 -17.94 -11.55 5.64
C ASP A 51 -17.32 -10.79 4.45
N ARG A 52 -16.72 -9.61 4.68
CA ARG A 52 -16.08 -8.81 3.63
C ARG A 52 -14.67 -9.31 3.35
N LYS A 53 -14.18 -9.05 2.14
CA LYS A 53 -12.80 -9.33 1.73
C LYS A 53 -11.99 -8.06 1.76
N VAL A 54 -10.75 -8.16 2.23
CA VAL A 54 -9.77 -7.06 2.19
C VAL A 54 -8.82 -7.32 1.04
N PHE A 55 -8.53 -6.28 0.26
CA PHE A 55 -7.61 -6.36 -0.87
C PHE A 55 -6.50 -5.32 -0.72
N GLY A 56 -5.28 -5.71 -1.08
CA GLY A 56 -4.14 -4.83 -1.23
C GLY A 56 -3.93 -4.55 -2.72
N HIS A 57 -3.71 -3.29 -3.06
CA HIS A 57 -3.43 -2.89 -4.44
C HIS A 57 -2.10 -2.13 -4.51
N VAL A 58 -1.27 -2.49 -5.48
CA VAL A 58 -0.12 -1.69 -5.91
C VAL A 58 -0.45 -1.16 -7.29
N LEU A 59 -0.53 0.17 -7.39
CA LEU A 59 -0.91 0.87 -8.60
C LEU A 59 0.23 1.80 -9.04
N ALA A 60 0.73 1.60 -10.25
CA ALA A 60 1.48 2.62 -10.96
C ALA A 60 0.53 3.33 -11.93
N ALA A 61 0.38 4.64 -11.78
CA ALA A 61 -0.48 5.44 -12.64
C ALA A 61 0.27 6.67 -13.16
N PHE A 62 0.12 6.93 -14.45
CA PHE A 62 0.50 8.19 -15.06
C PHE A 62 -0.64 9.19 -14.86
N ARG A 63 -0.33 10.36 -14.29
CA ARG A 63 -1.26 11.48 -14.15
C ARG A 63 -0.68 12.68 -14.87
N TYR A 64 -1.49 13.28 -15.73
CA TYR A 64 -1.18 14.51 -16.46
C TYR A 64 -2.33 15.48 -16.34
N GLY A 65 -2.00 16.72 -15.96
CA GLY A 65 -2.98 17.73 -15.59
C GLY A 65 -2.40 18.65 -14.51
N ARG A 66 -3.13 19.73 -14.21
CA ARG A 66 -2.79 20.67 -13.15
C ARG A 66 -3.59 20.29 -11.90
N GLU A 67 -2.98 20.31 -10.71
CA GLU A 67 -3.61 19.79 -9.48
C GLU A 67 -4.98 20.45 -9.15
N ASP A 68 -5.19 21.70 -9.57
CA ASP A 68 -6.44 22.45 -9.45
C ASP A 68 -7.53 22.03 -10.46
N LEU A 69 -7.15 21.44 -11.59
CA LEU A 69 -8.06 20.94 -12.63
C LEU A 69 -8.57 19.51 -12.33
N ASP A 70 -7.97 18.81 -11.36
CA ASP A 70 -8.46 17.51 -10.88
C ASP A 70 -9.88 17.59 -10.30
N VAL A 71 -10.24 18.73 -9.70
CA VAL A 71 -11.59 19.00 -9.18
C VAL A 71 -12.62 19.15 -10.31
N LEU A 72 -12.17 19.55 -11.50
CA LEU A 72 -13.01 19.74 -12.69
C LEU A 72 -13.08 18.49 -13.58
N GLY A 73 -12.42 17.39 -13.19
CA GLY A 73 -12.41 16.13 -13.95
C GLY A 73 -11.62 16.19 -15.26
N LEU A 74 -10.72 17.17 -15.41
CA LEU A 74 -9.91 17.36 -16.63
C LEU A 74 -8.55 16.66 -16.57
N THR A 75 -8.33 15.81 -15.56
CA THR A 75 -7.09 15.05 -15.40
C THR A 75 -7.05 13.89 -16.38
N PHE A 76 -5.98 13.81 -17.16
CA PHE A 76 -5.65 12.57 -17.84
C PHE A 76 -4.99 11.63 -16.84
N ARG A 77 -5.65 10.52 -16.53
CA ARG A 77 -5.09 9.44 -15.72
C ARG A 77 -5.07 8.16 -16.52
N LYS A 78 -3.90 7.52 -16.60
CA LYS A 78 -3.73 6.20 -17.19
C LYS A 78 -3.04 5.28 -16.19
N ASP A 79 -3.72 4.20 -15.83
CA ASP A 79 -3.15 3.16 -14.99
C ASP A 79 -2.18 2.32 -15.85
N LEU A 80 -0.92 2.26 -15.45
CA LEU A 80 0.17 1.57 -16.17
C LEU A 80 0.36 0.14 -15.67
N TYR A 81 0.15 -0.07 -14.37
CA TYR A 81 0.28 -1.35 -13.70
C TYR A 81 -0.67 -1.43 -12.51
N LEU A 82 -1.32 -2.57 -12.35
CA LEU A 82 -2.17 -2.89 -11.20
C LEU A 82 -1.87 -4.33 -10.75
N ALA A 83 -1.27 -4.46 -9.58
CA ALA A 83 -1.27 -5.72 -8.83
C ALA A 83 -2.35 -5.65 -7.75
N SER A 84 -3.10 -6.74 -7.60
CA SER A 84 -4.20 -6.85 -6.66
C SER A 84 -4.17 -8.21 -6.00
N GLU A 85 -4.05 -8.24 -4.68
CA GLU A 85 -4.05 -9.47 -3.90
C GLU A 85 -5.07 -9.43 -2.77
N GLN A 86 -5.70 -10.57 -2.50
CA GLN A 86 -6.59 -10.71 -1.35
C GLN A 86 -5.75 -10.87 -0.08
N VAL A 87 -5.97 -9.98 0.88
CA VAL A 87 -5.28 -9.99 2.17
C VAL A 87 -6.08 -10.86 3.13
N GLY A 88 -5.49 -11.97 3.57
CA GLY A 88 -6.09 -12.86 4.56
C GLY A 88 -6.25 -12.22 5.94
N SER A 89 -6.98 -12.87 6.85
CA SER A 89 -7.27 -12.38 8.21
C SER A 89 -6.01 -12.08 9.05
N TYR A 90 -4.89 -12.72 8.72
CA TYR A 90 -3.54 -12.41 9.20
C TYR A 90 -2.68 -12.06 7.98
N GLY A 91 -2.88 -10.87 7.45
CA GLY A 91 -2.46 -10.54 6.10
C GLY A 91 -1.01 -10.09 5.99
N HIS A 92 -0.12 -11.01 5.62
CA HIS A 92 1.15 -10.65 4.99
C HIS A 92 0.85 -10.14 3.57
N VAL A 93 1.41 -8.98 3.22
CA VAL A 93 1.35 -8.43 1.87
C VAL A 93 2.75 -8.52 1.30
N ARG A 94 2.88 -9.20 0.16
CA ARG A 94 4.10 -9.24 -0.63
C ARG A 94 3.73 -9.13 -2.09
N VAL A 95 4.08 -8.00 -2.67
CA VAL A 95 3.87 -7.69 -4.09
C VAL A 95 5.19 -7.40 -4.76
#